data_AF-A0A3N5STD5-F1
#
_entry.id   AF-A0A3N5STD5-F1
#
_cell.length_a   1.000
_cell.length_b   1.000
_cell.length_c   1.000
_cell.angle_alpha   90.00
_cell.angle_beta   90.00
_cell.angle_gamma   90.00
#
_symmetry.space_group_name_H-M   'P 1'
#
loop_
_entity.id
_entity.type
_entity.pdbx_description
1 polymer ?
#
loop_
_entity_poly.entity_id
_entity_poly.type
_entity_poly.pdbx_seq_one_letter_code
_entity_poly.pdbx_strand_id
1 'polypeptide(L)'
;MVQVEPGSVATDFENRSFGEELLLCQRYYQKLSAAGRFGVGQCYSTTSGEVHLWLPTSMRSAANVTFSAASTFVVFSAAGSNITVTAISPVSSDLYHHGFSINTASGLAGGDGLVLYNSGSASIEFSSEL
;
A
#
# COMPACT_ATOMS: atom_id res chain seq x y z
N MET A 1 -18.31 -11.06 0.56
CA MET A 1 -18.34 -11.74 -0.76
C MET A 1 -19.71 -12.37 -0.96
N VAL A 2 -20.26 -12.39 -2.17
CA VAL A 2 -21.55 -13.05 -2.46
C VAL A 2 -21.25 -14.40 -3.12
N GLN A 3 -21.71 -15.50 -2.52
CA GLN A 3 -21.61 -16.84 -3.08
C GLN A 3 -22.77 -17.06 -4.04
N VAL A 4 -22.47 -17.33 -5.31
CA VAL A 4 -23.47 -17.68 -6.34
C VAL A 4 -23.27 -19.14 -6.70
N GLU A 5 -24.26 -19.96 -6.37
CA GLU A 5 -24.23 -21.39 -6.63
C GLU A 5 -25.17 -21.76 -7.78
N PRO A 6 -24.70 -22.54 -8.77
CA PRO A 6 -25.56 -23.05 -9.82
C PRO A 6 -26.45 -24.17 -9.27
N GLY A 7 -27.76 -23.96 -9.28
CA GLY A 7 -28.73 -24.96 -8.84
C GLY A 7 -30.17 -24.45 -8.92
N SER A 8 -31.14 -25.37 -8.92
CA SER A 8 -32.57 -25.05 -8.82
C SER A 8 -33.08 -24.98 -7.38
N VAL A 9 -32.21 -25.30 -6.40
CA VAL A 9 -32.51 -25.32 -4.97
C VAL A 9 -31.40 -24.54 -4.25
N ALA A 10 -31.78 -23.72 -3.28
CA ALA A 10 -30.84 -23.05 -2.41
C ALA A 10 -30.15 -24.07 -1.48
N THR A 11 -28.82 -24.09 -1.49
CA THR A 11 -28.00 -24.84 -0.54
C THR A 11 -27.94 -24.12 0.81
N ASP A 12 -27.61 -24.85 1.86
CA ASP A 12 -27.37 -24.24 3.17
C ASP A 12 -26.17 -23.30 3.11
N PHE A 13 -26.23 -22.20 3.87
CA PHE A 13 -25.10 -21.27 3.96
C PHE A 13 -23.85 -21.96 4.51
N GLU A 14 -22.75 -21.90 3.75
CA GLU A 14 -21.44 -22.31 4.24
C GLU A 14 -21.01 -21.39 5.40
N ASN A 15 -20.93 -21.95 6.61
CA ASN A 15 -20.39 -21.24 7.76
C ASN A 15 -18.86 -21.29 7.69
N ARG A 16 -18.25 -20.27 7.08
CA ARG A 16 -16.80 -20.07 7.13
C ARG A 16 -16.43 -19.34 8.42
N SER A 17 -15.28 -19.67 8.99
CA SER A 17 -14.79 -18.92 10.13
C SER A 17 -14.46 -17.48 9.71
N PHE A 18 -14.57 -16.54 10.65
CA PHE A 18 -14.24 -15.14 10.41
C PHE A 18 -12.82 -14.94 9.85
N GLY A 19 -11.86 -15.76 10.28
CA GLY A 19 -10.47 -15.71 9.78
C GLY A 19 -10.35 -16.14 8.32
N GLU A 20 -11.10 -17.16 7.90
CA GLU A 20 -11.12 -17.62 6.51
C GLU A 20 -11.77 -16.57 5.59
N GLU A 21 -12.87 -15.95 6.02
CA GLU A 21 -13.51 -14.88 5.26
C GLU A 21 -12.62 -13.63 5.18
N LEU A 22 -11.93 -13.27 6.26
CA LEU A 22 -10.97 -12.16 6.27
C LEU A 22 -9.79 -12.42 5.32
N LEU A 23 -9.20 -13.61 5.35
CA LEU A 23 -8.12 -13.99 4.44
C LEU A 23 -8.58 -13.97 2.98
N LEU A 24 -9.81 -14.41 2.71
CA LEU A 24 -10.38 -14.29 1.37
C LEU A 24 -10.53 -12.83 0.97
N CYS A 25 -11.08 -11.97 1.82
CA CYS A 25 -11.20 -10.54 1.56
C CYS A 25 -9.84 -9.85 1.33
N GLN A 26 -8.81 -10.20 2.10
CA GLN A 26 -7.45 -9.64 1.96
C GLN A 26 -6.79 -9.97 0.62
N ARG A 27 -7.20 -11.06 -0.05
CA ARG A 27 -6.75 -11.34 -1.43
C ARG A 27 -7.38 -10.39 -2.45
N TYR A 28 -8.51 -9.76 -2.12
CA TYR A 28 -9.23 -8.87 -3.03
C TYR A 28 -8.95 -7.39 -2.79
N TYR A 29 -8.88 -7.00 -1.52
CA TYR A 29 -8.69 -5.61 -1.11
C TYR A 29 -7.82 -5.53 0.16
N GLN A 30 -6.84 -4.64 0.15
CA GLN A 30 -6.04 -4.30 1.33
C GLN A 30 -5.90 -2.78 1.44
N LYS A 31 -5.90 -2.27 2.68
CA LYS A 31 -5.74 -0.84 2.96
C LYS A 31 -4.71 -0.63 4.07
N LEU A 32 -3.70 0.16 3.77
CA LEU A 32 -2.71 0.65 4.72
C LEU A 32 -3.09 2.08 5.13
N SER A 33 -3.73 2.23 6.29
CA SER A 33 -4.13 3.56 6.82
C SER A 33 -3.75 3.79 8.27
N ALA A 34 -3.18 2.79 8.94
CA ALA A 34 -2.68 2.95 10.31
C ALA A 34 -1.50 3.94 10.32
N ALA A 35 -1.43 4.78 11.35
CA ALA A 35 -0.26 5.60 11.57
C ALA A 35 0.96 4.69 11.81
N GLY A 36 2.06 4.97 11.14
CA GLY A 36 3.20 4.05 11.14
C GLY A 36 4.03 4.10 9.87
N ARG A 37 5.07 3.27 9.86
CA ARG A 37 6.00 3.13 8.72
C ARG A 37 5.39 2.14 7.73
N PHE A 38 5.30 2.54 6.47
CA PHE A 38 4.74 1.70 5.41
C PHE A 38 5.81 0.92 4.65
N GLY A 39 6.94 1.55 4.37
CA GLY A 39 7.98 0.95 3.55
C GLY A 39 9.31 1.66 3.70
N VAL A 40 10.34 1.02 3.17
CA VAL A 40 11.72 1.52 3.19
C VAL A 40 12.29 1.52 1.78
N GLY A 41 13.28 2.36 1.54
CA GLY A 41 14.00 2.38 0.28
C GLY A 41 15.11 3.41 0.29
N GLN A 42 15.35 4.03 -0.86
CA GLN A 42 16.50 4.92 -1.06
C GLN A 42 16.13 6.18 -1.82
N CYS A 43 16.85 7.25 -1.53
CA CYS A 43 16.86 8.47 -2.32
C CYS A 43 17.88 8.33 -3.45
N TYR A 44 17.52 8.72 -4.67
CA TYR A 44 18.47 8.80 -5.79
C TYR A 44 18.71 10.24 -6.26
N SER A 45 18.02 11.21 -5.67
CA SER A 45 18.29 12.64 -5.85
C SER A 45 18.02 13.42 -4.55
N THR A 46 18.13 14.75 -4.61
CA THR A 46 17.82 15.64 -3.48
C THR A 46 16.32 15.87 -3.25
N THR A 47 15.48 15.38 -4.17
CA THR A 47 14.02 15.56 -4.16
C THR A 47 13.24 14.30 -4.52
N SER A 48 13.93 13.20 -4.83
CA SER A 48 13.30 11.97 -5.32
C SER A 48 13.93 10.71 -4.73
N GLY A 49 13.08 9.74 -4.48
CA GLY A 49 13.45 8.41 -4.02
C GLY A 49 12.41 7.37 -4.39
N GLU A 50 12.68 6.14 -4.00
CA GLU A 50 11.81 5.00 -4.21
C GLU A 50 11.69 4.22 -2.91
N VAL A 51 10.47 3.80 -2.58
CA VAL A 51 10.17 2.99 -1.39
C VAL A 51 9.48 1.71 -1.81
N HIS A 52 9.78 0.63 -1.10
CA HIS A 52 9.18 -0.67 -1.33
C HIS A 52 8.45 -1.13 -0.08
N LEU A 53 7.31 -1.78 -0.29
CA LEU A 53 6.57 -2.45 0.76
C LEU A 53 6.03 -3.79 0.29
N TRP A 54 5.82 -4.67 1.26
CA TRP A 54 5.29 -6.01 1.05
C TRP A 54 3.94 -6.13 1.75
N LEU A 55 2.96 -6.71 1.06
CA LEU A 55 1.67 -7.03 1.64
C LEU A 55 1.77 -8.32 2.46
N PRO A 56 1.05 -8.44 3.59
CA PRO A 56 1.04 -9.64 4.41
C PRO A 56 0.38 -10.84 3.72
N THR A 57 -0.46 -10.60 2.71
CA THR A 57 -1.15 -11.62 1.93
C THR A 57 -1.07 -11.25 0.46
N SER A 58 -0.84 -12.24 -0.41
CA SER A 58 -0.84 -11.99 -1.84
C SER A 58 -2.24 -11.69 -2.36
N MET A 59 -2.33 -10.64 -3.18
CA MET A 59 -3.51 -10.28 -3.95
C MET A 59 -3.84 -11.38 -4.96
N ARG A 60 -5.12 -11.46 -5.36
CA ARG A 60 -5.62 -12.43 -6.33
C ARG A 60 -5.07 -12.18 -7.75
N SER A 61 -4.92 -10.92 -8.11
CA SER A 61 -4.35 -10.44 -9.38
C SER A 61 -3.58 -9.13 -9.13
N ALA A 62 -2.92 -8.61 -10.18
CA ALA A 62 -2.20 -7.35 -10.10
C ALA A 62 -3.11 -6.25 -9.51
N ALA A 63 -2.64 -5.58 -8.46
CA ALA A 63 -3.43 -4.62 -7.72
C ALA A 63 -3.42 -3.24 -8.41
N ASN A 64 -4.61 -2.67 -8.55
CA ASN A 64 -4.82 -1.24 -8.73
C ASN A 64 -4.50 -0.53 -7.41
N VAL A 65 -3.53 0.38 -7.44
CA VAL A 65 -3.08 1.12 -6.26
C VAL A 65 -3.65 2.52 -6.28
N THR A 66 -4.32 2.91 -5.21
CA THR A 66 -4.82 4.29 -5.01
C THR A 66 -4.28 4.87 -3.72
N PHE A 67 -3.99 6.17 -3.73
CA PHE A 67 -3.41 6.89 -2.59
C PHE A 67 -4.37 7.97 -2.11
N SER A 68 -4.29 8.30 -0.83
CA SER A 68 -4.74 9.61 -0.34
C SER A 68 -3.86 10.73 -0.94
N ALA A 69 -4.20 11.99 -0.66
CA ALA A 69 -3.41 13.12 -1.14
C ALA A 69 -1.92 12.98 -0.75
N ALA A 70 -1.01 13.23 -1.69
CA ALA A 70 0.44 13.09 -1.48
C ALA A 70 0.93 13.83 -0.23
N SER A 71 0.38 15.02 0.04
CA SER A 71 0.72 15.85 1.21
C SER A 71 0.35 15.25 2.57
N THR A 72 -0.46 14.18 2.60
CA THR A 72 -0.74 13.43 3.84
C THR A 72 0.39 12.46 4.19
N PHE A 73 1.22 12.10 3.23
CA PHE A 73 2.39 11.26 3.43
C PHE A 73 3.59 12.12 3.84
N VAL A 74 4.45 11.52 4.66
CA VAL A 74 5.74 12.09 5.00
C VAL A 74 6.81 11.03 4.81
N VAL A 75 8.02 11.49 4.55
CA VAL A 75 9.21 10.65 4.58
C VAL A 75 10.09 11.03 5.74
N PHE A 76 10.63 10.02 6.42
CA PHE A 76 11.67 10.22 7.41
C PHE A 76 13.03 10.10 6.71
N SER A 77 13.75 11.23 6.63
CA SER A 77 15.06 11.29 5.97
C SER A 77 16.20 10.86 6.90
N ALA A 78 17.37 10.56 6.32
CA ALA A 78 18.57 10.24 7.08
C ALA A 78 19.03 11.38 8.01
N ALA A 79 18.62 12.62 7.75
CA ALA A 79 18.85 13.77 8.63
C ALA A 79 17.92 13.81 9.86
N GLY A 80 17.10 12.77 10.08
CA GLY A 80 16.20 12.68 11.24
C GLY A 80 14.98 13.59 11.16
N SER A 81 14.64 14.06 9.95
CA SER A 81 13.54 15.02 9.73
C SER A 81 12.38 14.37 8.99
N ASN A 82 11.16 14.77 9.34
CA ASN A 82 9.95 14.45 8.57
C ASN A 82 9.79 15.46 7.44
N ILE A 83 9.67 14.99 6.21
CA ILE A 83 9.52 15.82 5.01
C ILE A 83 8.21 15.46 4.34
N THR A 84 7.39 16.46 4.04
CA THR A 84 6.12 16.26 3.34
C THR A 84 6.34 15.81 1.90
N VAL A 85 5.59 14.78 1.50
CA VAL A 85 5.58 14.27 0.13
C VAL A 85 4.74 15.19 -0.76
N THR A 86 5.26 15.47 -1.95
CA THR A 86 4.63 16.32 -2.97
C THR A 86 4.03 15.50 -4.10
N ALA A 87 4.60 14.32 -4.40
CA ALA A 87 4.02 13.34 -5.30
C ALA A 87 4.39 11.92 -4.87
N ILE A 88 3.47 10.98 -5.12
CA ILE A 88 3.65 9.54 -4.93
C ILE A 88 3.06 8.84 -6.16
N SER A 89 3.76 7.85 -6.71
CA SER A 89 3.29 7.10 -7.88
C SER A 89 3.83 5.68 -7.91
N PRO A 90 3.05 4.70 -8.38
CA PRO A 90 3.50 3.32 -8.49
C PRO A 90 4.59 3.18 -9.54
N VAL A 91 5.64 2.41 -9.21
CA VAL A 91 6.73 2.06 -10.14
C VAL A 91 6.80 0.56 -10.41
N SER A 92 6.40 -0.26 -9.44
CA SER A 92 6.26 -1.70 -9.56
C SER A 92 5.06 -2.17 -8.74
N SER A 93 4.30 -3.12 -9.26
CA SER A 93 3.12 -3.67 -8.58
C SER A 93 2.98 -5.14 -8.98
N ASP A 94 3.35 -6.01 -8.05
CA ASP A 94 3.15 -7.46 -8.14
C ASP A 94 2.04 -7.90 -7.18
N LEU A 95 1.83 -9.21 -7.02
CA LEU A 95 0.77 -9.74 -6.16
C LEU A 95 0.99 -9.43 -4.66
N TYR A 96 2.22 -9.15 -4.23
CA TYR A 96 2.55 -9.00 -2.82
C TYR A 96 3.65 -7.97 -2.56
N HIS A 97 4.20 -7.36 -3.62
CA HIS A 97 5.26 -6.38 -3.58
C HIS A 97 4.85 -5.14 -4.36
N HIS A 98 5.07 -3.96 -3.78
CA HIS A 98 4.79 -2.70 -4.44
C HIS A 98 5.91 -1.70 -4.20
N GLY A 99 6.43 -1.15 -5.29
CA GLY A 99 7.35 -0.03 -5.30
C GLY A 99 6.63 1.26 -5.62
N PHE A 100 6.99 2.33 -4.91
CA PHE A 100 6.49 3.68 -5.12
C PHE A 100 7.63 4.68 -5.28
N SER A 101 7.54 5.49 -6.32
CA SER A 101 8.31 6.72 -6.43
C SER A 101 7.75 7.76 -5.48
N ILE A 102 8.64 8.51 -4.84
CA ILE A 102 8.31 9.57 -3.89
C ILE A 102 9.07 10.83 -4.29
N ASN A 103 8.36 11.95 -4.34
CA ASN A 103 8.94 13.27 -4.54
C ASN A 103 8.69 14.17 -3.34
N THR A 104 9.69 14.93 -2.94
CA THR A 104 9.58 16.01 -1.96
C THR A 104 10.02 17.33 -2.59
N ALA A 105 9.70 18.46 -1.96
CA ALA A 105 10.18 19.76 -2.42
C ALA A 105 11.71 19.91 -2.25
N SER A 106 12.25 19.35 -1.18
CA SER A 106 13.67 19.39 -0.81
C SER A 106 13.93 18.47 0.40
N GLY A 107 15.20 18.32 0.78
CA GLY A 107 15.60 17.72 2.07
C GLY A 107 15.96 16.23 2.00
N LEU A 108 16.03 15.66 0.80
CA LEU A 108 16.65 14.35 0.58
C LEU A 108 18.11 14.54 0.12
N ALA A 109 18.89 13.47 0.17
CA ALA A 109 20.21 13.41 -0.45
C ALA A 109 20.36 12.07 -1.17
N GLY A 110 20.93 12.09 -2.38
CA GLY A 110 21.13 10.87 -3.17
C GLY A 110 22.04 9.88 -2.45
N GLY A 111 21.61 8.62 -2.38
CA GLY A 111 22.29 7.54 -1.65
C GLY A 111 21.75 7.30 -0.23
N ASP A 112 20.95 8.22 0.32
CA ASP A 112 20.40 8.06 1.67
C ASP A 112 19.22 7.08 1.73
N GLY A 113 19.07 6.42 2.87
CA GLY A 113 17.88 5.65 3.20
C GLY A 113 16.64 6.53 3.35
N LEU A 114 15.50 5.99 2.93
CA LEU A 114 14.19 6.64 2.97
C LEU A 114 13.18 5.74 3.67
N VAL A 115 12.33 6.31 4.53
CA VAL A 115 11.19 5.59 5.11
C VAL A 115 9.91 6.34 4.79
N LEU A 116 8.95 5.68 4.14
CA LEU A 116 7.61 6.21 3.96
C LEU A 116 6.82 6.03 5.27
N TYR A 117 6.26 7.12 5.75
CA TYR A 117 5.59 7.18 7.04
C TYR A 117 4.23 7.88 6.91
N ASN A 118 3.24 7.32 7.61
CA ASN A 118 1.91 7.93 7.78
C ASN A 118 1.82 8.55 9.18
N SER A 119 1.63 9.87 9.23
CA SER A 119 1.46 10.64 10.47
C SER A 119 0.02 10.64 11.01
N GLY A 120 -0.94 10.02 10.31
CA GLY A 120 -2.30 9.75 10.81
C GLY A 120 -3.44 9.97 9.83
N SER A 121 -3.17 10.43 8.61
CA SER A 121 -4.22 10.73 7.61
C SER A 121 -3.95 10.12 6.22
N ALA A 122 -2.78 9.51 6.02
CA ALA A 122 -2.44 8.90 4.75
C ALA A 122 -3.06 7.50 4.62
N SER A 123 -3.41 7.13 3.39
CA SER A 123 -3.84 5.77 3.06
C SER A 123 -3.34 5.30 1.71
N ILE A 124 -2.95 4.04 1.64
CA ILE A 124 -2.68 3.31 0.40
C ILE A 124 -3.68 2.16 0.30
N GLU A 125 -4.38 2.07 -0.81
CA GLU A 125 -5.38 1.04 -1.05
C GLU A 125 -4.98 0.21 -2.26
N PHE A 126 -5.14 -1.10 -2.13
CA PHE A 126 -4.80 -2.10 -3.12
C PHE A 126 -6.09 -2.85 -3.46
N SER A 127 -6.58 -2.70 -4.68
CA SER A 127 -7.74 -3.44 -5.19
C SER A 127 -7.32 -4.37 -6.32
N SER A 128 -7.71 -5.65 -6.26
CA SER A 128 -7.56 -6.57 -7.40
C SER A 128 -8.78 -6.60 -8.32
N GLU A 129 -9.82 -5.85 -7.99
CA GLU A 129 -11.01 -5.67 -8.83
C GLU A 129 -10.84 -4.44 -9.71
N LEU A 130 -11.31 -4.53 -10.96
CA LEU A 130 -11.25 -3.49 -11.98
C LEU A 130 -12.27 -2.38 -11.73
#